data_AF-A0A0J5GXI1-F1
#
_entry.id   AF-A0A0J5GXI1-F1
#
_cell.length_a   1.000
_cell.length_b   1.000
_cell.length_c   1.000
_cell.angle_alpha   90.00
_cell.angle_beta   90.00
_cell.angle_gamma   90.00
#
_symmetry.space_group_name_H-M   'P 1'
#
loop_
_entity.id
_entity.type
_entity.pdbx_description
1 polymer ?
#
loop_
_entity_poly.entity_id
_entity_poly.type
_entity_poly.pdbx_seq_one_letter_code
_entity_poly.pdbx_strand_id
1 'polypeptide(L)'
;MLNVNKKVVAVVLEVEPNAPEYFKATKIANSDFYAVEMDGLIIVSTLMPSNKYRGYFQQLSELFALKDNVEVREQLARPDLTASELMSLLDRYQEAL
;
A
#
# COMPACT_ATOMS: atom_id res chain seq x y z
N MET A 1 11.19 -17.76 -15.02
CA MET A 1 10.66 -16.46 -14.52
C MET A 1 9.49 -16.78 -13.62
N LEU A 2 9.64 -16.67 -12.30
CA LEU A 2 8.54 -16.89 -11.37
C LEU A 2 7.63 -15.66 -11.44
N ASN A 3 6.41 -15.85 -11.95
CA ASN A 3 5.30 -14.91 -11.85
C ASN A 3 5.02 -14.69 -10.36
N VAL A 4 5.65 -13.68 -9.77
CA VAL A 4 5.27 -13.20 -8.45
C VAL A 4 3.90 -12.58 -8.65
N ASN A 5 2.89 -13.23 -8.07
CA ASN A 5 1.50 -12.82 -8.16
C ASN A 5 1.36 -11.47 -7.44
N LYS A 6 1.64 -10.37 -8.14
CA LYS A 6 1.43 -9.01 -7.65
C LYS A 6 -0.07 -8.81 -7.59
N LYS A 7 -0.70 -9.20 -6.48
CA LYS A 7 -2.13 -8.98 -6.28
C LYS A 7 -2.35 -7.48 -6.16
N VAL A 8 -2.74 -6.87 -7.27
CA VAL A 8 -3.19 -5.48 -7.33
C VAL A 8 -4.66 -5.46 -6.96
N VAL A 9 -5.04 -4.57 -6.04
CA VAL A 9 -6.42 -4.37 -5.61
C VAL A 9 -6.78 -2.89 -5.67
N ALA A 10 -8.07 -2.61 -5.82
CA ALA A 10 -8.59 -1.25 -5.69
C ALA A 10 -9.00 -1.00 -4.24
N VAL A 11 -8.44 0.06 -3.65
CA VAL A 11 -8.78 0.56 -2.32
C VAL A 11 -9.76 1.72 -2.47
N VAL A 12 -10.80 1.73 -1.65
CA VAL A 12 -11.76 2.83 -1.57
C VAL A 12 -11.57 3.57 -0.24
N LEU A 13 -11.45 4.89 -0.32
CA LEU A 13 -11.43 5.80 0.81
C LEU A 13 -12.66 6.72 0.69
N GLU A 14 -13.36 6.98 1.78
CA GLU A 14 -14.52 7.89 1.78
C GLU A 14 -14.25 8.99 2.80
N VAL A 15 -13.66 10.11 2.35
CA VAL A 15 -13.32 11.27 3.21
C VAL A 15 -14.56 12.08 3.54
N GLU A 16 -15.48 12.20 2.57
CA GLU A 16 -16.78 12.85 2.73
C GLU A 16 -17.92 11.88 2.42
N PRO A 17 -19.09 12.02 3.08
CA PRO A 17 -20.24 11.16 2.82
C PRO A 17 -20.62 11.15 1.33
N ASN A 18 -20.60 9.96 0.72
CA ASN A 18 -20.92 9.71 -0.69
C ASN A 18 -19.93 10.30 -1.71
N ALA A 19 -18.71 10.63 -1.31
CA ALA A 19 -17.62 10.99 -2.21
C ALA A 19 -16.47 9.98 -2.07
N PRO A 20 -16.61 8.75 -2.61
CA PRO A 20 -15.55 7.76 -2.56
C PRO A 20 -14.42 8.11 -3.54
N GLU A 21 -13.20 8.03 -3.05
CA GLU A 21 -11.98 8.07 -3.83
C GLU A 21 -11.40 6.66 -3.95
N TYR A 22 -10.79 6.38 -5.09
CA TYR A 22 -10.29 5.05 -5.42
C TYR A 22 -8.80 5.10 -5.70
N PHE A 23 -8.07 4.28 -4.95
CA PHE A 23 -6.62 4.20 -5.02
C PHE A 23 -6.19 2.80 -5.41
N LYS A 24 -5.01 2.73 -6.01
CA LYS A 24 -4.39 1.46 -6.36
C LYS A 24 -3.55 0.99 -5.19
N ALA A 25 -3.70 -0.29 -4.83
CA ALA A 25 -2.82 -0.92 -3.86
C ALA A 25 -2.15 -2.17 -4.43
N THR A 26 -0.87 -2.35 -4.10
CA THR A 26 -0.08 -3.51 -4.53
C THR A 26 0.38 -4.28 -3.30
N LYS A 27 0.17 -5.60 -3.30
CA LYS A 27 0.67 -6.47 -2.23
C LYS A 27 2.20 -6.44 -2.16
N ILE A 28 2.74 -6.27 -0.95
CA ILE A 28 4.19 -6.23 -0.70
C ILE A 28 4.68 -7.66 -0.46
N ALA A 29 5.45 -8.20 -1.40
CA ALA A 29 6.02 -9.55 -1.32
C ALA A 29 4.99 -10.61 -0.89
N ASN A 30 5.40 -11.56 -0.05
CA ASN A 30 4.51 -12.56 0.55
C ASN A 30 3.93 -12.13 1.92
N SER A 31 3.94 -10.83 2.24
CA SER A 31 3.40 -10.29 3.51
C SER A 31 1.89 -10.05 3.46
N ASP A 32 1.29 -9.61 4.56
CA ASP A 32 -0.11 -9.14 4.57
C ASP A 32 -0.25 -7.63 4.32
N PHE A 33 0.86 -6.95 4.02
CA PHE A 33 0.92 -5.52 3.78
C PHE A 33 0.70 -5.17 2.31
N TYR A 34 0.13 -4.00 2.09
CA TYR A 34 -0.10 -3.40 0.79
C TYR A 34 0.50 -2.00 0.76
N ALA A 35 1.09 -1.65 -0.38
CA ALA A 35 1.49 -0.30 -0.72
C ALA A 35 0.33 0.37 -1.46
N VAL A 36 -0.33 1.33 -0.82
CA VAL A 36 -1.42 2.13 -1.40
C VAL A 36 -0.83 3.42 -1.96
N GLU A 37 -1.03 3.68 -3.25
CA GLU A 37 -0.50 4.87 -3.93
C GLU A 37 -1.52 6.01 -3.80
N MET A 38 -1.20 7.06 -3.04
CA MET A 38 -2.09 8.19 -2.72
C MET A 38 -1.32 9.51 -2.78
N ASP A 39 -1.69 10.42 -3.69
CA ASP A 39 -1.22 11.82 -3.73
C ASP A 39 0.30 12.04 -3.52
N GLY A 40 1.13 11.27 -4.21
CA GLY A 40 2.60 11.40 -4.10
C GLY A 40 3.19 10.78 -2.82
N LEU A 41 2.38 10.00 -2.11
CA LEU A 41 2.78 9.14 -1.01
C LEU A 41 2.49 7.67 -1.34
N ILE A 42 3.26 6.79 -0.72
CA ILE A 42 2.99 5.36 -0.66
C ILE A 42 2.68 5.03 0.79
N ILE A 43 1.41 4.74 1.06
CA ILE A 43 0.96 4.36 2.40
C ILE A 43 1.05 2.84 2.53
N VAL A 44 1.85 2.37 3.48
CA VAL A 44 1.94 0.95 3.80
C VAL A 44 0.83 0.61 4.80
N SER A 45 -0.07 -0.28 4.40
CA SER A 45 -1.30 -0.57 5.14
C SER A 45 -1.70 -2.03 5.06
N THR A 46 -2.50 -2.47 6.02
CA THR A 46 -3.30 -3.69 5.90
C THR A 46 -4.68 -3.34 5.31
N LEU A 47 -5.23 -4.25 4.52
CA LEU A 47 -6.49 -4.04 3.82
C LEU A 47 -7.53 -5.09 4.22
N MET A 48 -8.80 -4.68 4.26
CA MET A 48 -9.94 -5.57 4.42
C MET A 48 -10.95 -5.37 3.28
N PRO A 49 -11.74 -6.38 2.89
CA PRO A 49 -12.82 -6.17 1.93
C PRO A 49 -13.84 -5.14 2.42
N SER A 50 -14.31 -4.26 1.54
CA SER A 50 -15.35 -3.28 1.89
C SER A 50 -16.73 -3.94 1.95
N ASN A 51 -17.48 -3.60 3.02
CA ASN A 51 -18.88 -4.01 3.15
C ASN A 51 -19.83 -3.15 2.30
N LYS A 52 -19.48 -1.87 2.07
CA LYS A 52 -20.31 -0.90 1.33
C LYS A 52 -20.04 -0.95 -0.18
N TYR A 53 -18.78 -1.12 -0.57
CA TYR A 53 -18.35 -1.08 -1.97
C TYR A 53 -17.84 -2.45 -2.43
N ARG A 54 -18.73 -3.26 -3.01
CA ARG A 54 -18.39 -4.64 -3.43
C ARG A 54 -17.24 -4.65 -4.45
N GLY A 55 -16.26 -5.54 -4.23
CA GLY A 55 -15.09 -5.68 -5.09
C GLY A 55 -13.92 -4.75 -4.72
N TYR A 56 -14.12 -3.83 -3.79
CA TYR A 56 -13.10 -2.92 -3.30
C TYR A 56 -12.62 -3.32 -1.90
N PHE A 57 -11.42 -2.86 -1.56
CA PHE A 57 -10.83 -2.99 -0.24
C PHE A 57 -10.84 -1.65 0.49
N GLN A 58 -10.82 -1.66 1.81
CA GLN A 58 -10.64 -0.49 2.67
C GLN A 58 -9.37 -0.68 3.49
N GLN A 59 -8.69 0.42 3.82
CA GLN A 59 -7.60 0.39 4.77
C GLN A 59 -8.14 0.01 6.15
N LEU A 60 -7.57 -1.04 6.73
CA LEU A 60 -7.87 -1.46 8.10
C LEU A 60 -6.95 -0.76 9.10
N SER A 61 -5.66 -0.70 8.78
CA SER A 61 -4.65 0.00 9.57
C SER A 61 -3.54 0.49 8.67
N GLU A 62 -3.24 1.77 8.82
CA GLU A 62 -2.05 2.42 8.28
C GLU A 62 -0.89 2.17 9.23
N LEU A 63 0.24 1.74 8.67
CA LEU A 63 1.47 1.53 9.43
C LEU A 63 2.36 2.76 9.36
N PHE A 64 2.56 3.27 8.14
CA PHE A 64 3.36 4.46 7.86
C PHE A 64 3.21 4.92 6.41
N ALA A 65 3.60 6.17 6.15
CA ALA A 65 3.67 6.73 4.81
C ALA A 65 5.13 6.96 4.39
N LEU A 66 5.42 6.63 3.13
CA LEU A 66 6.70 6.88 2.49
C LEU A 66 6.49 7.90 1.38
N LYS A 67 7.49 8.74 1.14
CA LYS A 67 7.53 9.59 -0.04
C LYS A 67 7.50 8.73 -1.30
N ASP A 68 6.60 9.05 -2.23
CA ASP A 68 6.56 8.37 -3.53
C ASP A 68 7.77 8.77 -4.38
N ASN A 69 8.73 7.87 -4.49
CA ASN A 69 9.89 8.02 -5.34
C ASN A 69 10.29 6.68 -5.95
N VAL A 70 11.14 6.77 -6.99
CA VAL A 70 11.56 5.60 -7.78
C VAL A 70 12.21 4.53 -6.91
N GLU A 71 13.07 4.92 -5.97
CA GLU A 71 13.80 3.99 -5.11
C GLU A 71 12.85 3.22 -4.18
N VAL A 72 11.89 3.90 -3.56
CA VAL A 72 10.87 3.26 -2.71
C VAL A 72 10.03 2.27 -3.53
N ARG A 73 9.59 2.66 -4.74
CA ARG A 73 8.82 1.80 -5.63
C ARG A 73 9.59 0.54 -6.04
N GLU A 74 10.87 0.68 -6.35
CA GLU A 74 11.74 -0.43 -6.72
C GLU A 74 11.91 -1.41 -5.55
N GLN A 75 12.14 -0.91 -4.34
CA GLN A 75 12.28 -1.74 -3.15
C GLN A 75 10.97 -2.47 -2.81
N LEU A 76 9.83 -1.79 -2.82
CA LEU A 76 8.53 -2.41 -2.54
C LEU A 76 8.09 -3.43 -3.61
N ALA A 77 8.61 -3.31 -4.83
CA ALA A 77 8.35 -4.26 -5.90
C ALA A 77 9.14 -5.58 -5.77
N ARG A 78 10.11 -5.66 -4.85
CA ARG A 78 10.94 -6.85 -4.63
C ARG A 78 10.12 -7.98 -3.99
N PRO A 79 10.13 -9.19 -4.57
CA PRO A 79 9.37 -10.32 -4.04
C PRO A 79 9.97 -10.95 -2.78
N ASP A 80 11.26 -10.68 -2.53
CA ASP A 80 12.07 -11.16 -1.43
C ASP A 80 12.19 -10.13 -0.30
N LEU A 81 11.47 -9.01 -0.38
CA LEU A 81 11.54 -7.95 0.62
C LEU A 81 11.24 -8.50 2.02
N THR A 82 12.20 -8.34 2.91
CA THR A 82 12.07 -8.74 4.31
C THR A 82 11.42 -7.65 5.15
N ALA A 83 10.87 -8.03 6.30
CA ALA A 83 10.34 -7.06 7.26
C ALA A 83 11.41 -6.06 7.72
N SER A 84 12.66 -6.49 7.91
CA SER A 84 13.77 -5.61 8.29
C SER A 84 14.11 -4.57 7.20
N GLU A 85 14.06 -4.95 5.93
CA GLU A 85 14.27 -4.00 4.82
C GLU A 85 13.11 -3.02 4.70
N LEU A 86 11.87 -3.47 4.92
CA LEU A 86 10.70 -2.61 4.97
C LEU A 86 10.83 -1.56 6.10
N MET A 87 11.29 -1.97 7.29
CA MET A 87 11.58 -1.05 8.39
C MET A 87 12.76 -0.11 8.09
N SER A 88 13.69 -0.50 7.22
CA SER A 88 14.78 0.39 6.80
C SER A 88 14.31 1.49 5.83
N LEU A 89 13.22 1.25 5.09
CA LEU A 89 12.60 2.28 4.24
C LEU A 89 11.94 3.37 5.08
N LEU A 90 11.34 2.99 6.20
CA LEU A 90 10.79 3.91 7.20
C LEU A 90 11.84 4.93 7.64
N ASP A 91 12.97 4.47 8.16
CA ASP A 91 14.00 5.37 8.70
C ASP A 91 14.55 6.37 7.68
N ARG A 92 14.46 6.05 6.37
CA ARG A 92 15.03 6.87 5.28
C ARG A 92 14.01 7.76 4.58
N TYR A 93 12.78 7.31 4.42
CA TYR A 93 11.79 7.95 3.55
C TYR A 93 10.46 8.23 4.24
N GLN A 94 10.38 8.04 5.56
CA GLN A 94 9.20 8.42 6.32
C GLN A 94 8.93 9.91 6.15
N GLU A 95 7.74 10.21 5.64
CA GLU A 95 7.14 11.54 5.74
C GLU A 95 6.38 11.58 7.08
N ALA A 96 6.52 12.69 7.80
CA ALA A 96 5.69 12.92 8.97
C ALA A 96 4.26 13.20 8.47
N LEU A 97 3.33 12.29 8.79
CA LEU A 97 1.89 12.47 8.57
C LEU A 97 1.36 13.63 9.43
#